data_AF-A0AAE5VM16-F1
#
_entry.id   AF-A0AAE5VM16-F1
#
_cell.length_a   1.000
_cell.length_b   1.000
_cell.length_c   1.000
_cell.angle_alpha   90.00
_cell.angle_beta   90.00
_cell.angle_gamma   90.00
#
_symmetry.space_group_name_H-M   'P 1'
#
loop_
_entity.id
_entity.type
_entity.pdbx_description
1 polymer ?
#
loop_
_entity_poly.entity_id
_entity_poly.type
_entity_poly.pdbx_seq_one_letter_code
_entity_poly.pdbx_strand_id
1 'polypeptide(L)'
;MPENNNQVRLESCLQVLVGLPLSIARDVAGMKVFHFGKVVSHPSGRGTVGSYALHVQCPWRIVDEKTVITGTSDRFLEPAEGTEVNDDDHKSGNLQLIKIAYLLKGYDAETNSFVNATDQLVVITVNTDNYGGADLSLSGGYRLQIFPDGSLGEDWRFVEIQGRHVVIEGGQIQFDE
;
A
#
# COMPACT_ATOMS: atom_id res chain seq x y z
N MET A 1 29.05 -8.16 -2.99
CA MET A 1 28.41 -7.64 -4.23
C MET A 1 28.25 -6.14 -4.04
N PRO A 2 28.54 -5.29 -5.02
CA PRO A 2 28.34 -3.86 -4.84
C PRO A 2 26.84 -3.61 -4.67
N GLU A 3 26.46 -2.87 -3.62
CA GLU A 3 25.10 -2.38 -3.44
C GLU A 3 24.67 -1.70 -4.75
N ASN A 4 23.55 -2.16 -5.30
CA ASN A 4 23.03 -1.58 -6.52
C ASN A 4 22.58 -0.14 -6.16
N ASN A 5 23.12 0.86 -6.86
CA ASN A 5 22.82 2.28 -6.62
C ASN A 5 21.30 2.55 -6.60
N ASN A 6 20.53 1.73 -7.33
CA ASN A 6 19.07 1.76 -7.34
C ASN A 6 18.48 1.38 -5.98
N GLN A 7 18.86 0.23 -5.40
CA GLN A 7 18.33 -0.23 -4.09
C GLN A 7 18.48 0.85 -3.02
N VAL A 8 19.69 1.38 -2.85
CA VAL A 8 20.02 2.41 -1.85
C VAL A 8 19.22 3.70 -2.08
N ARG A 9 19.03 4.09 -3.35
CA ARG A 9 18.22 5.27 -3.70
C ARG A 9 16.75 5.07 -3.37
N LEU A 10 16.16 3.93 -3.71
CA LEU A 10 14.77 3.64 -3.38
C LEU A 10 14.57 3.60 -1.87
N GLU A 11 15.45 2.93 -1.15
CA GLU A 11 15.37 2.84 0.31
C GLU A 11 15.42 4.24 0.92
N SER A 12 16.38 5.07 0.48
CA SER A 12 16.49 6.48 0.89
C SER A 12 15.24 7.29 0.58
N CYS A 13 14.56 7.02 -0.54
CA CYS A 13 13.29 7.68 -0.86
C CYS A 13 12.19 7.28 0.12
N LEU A 14 12.08 6.00 0.45
CA LEU A 14 11.05 5.46 1.33
C LEU A 14 11.31 5.70 2.82
N GLN A 15 12.53 6.05 3.23
CA GLN A 15 12.84 6.35 4.64
C GLN A 15 11.95 7.44 5.24
N VAL A 16 11.40 8.35 4.42
CA VAL A 16 10.44 9.37 4.88
C VAL A 16 9.15 8.78 5.46
N LEU A 17 8.86 7.50 5.18
CA LEU A 17 7.70 6.79 5.72
C LEU A 17 7.91 6.35 7.17
N VAL A 18 9.15 6.21 7.64
CA VAL A 18 9.44 5.74 9.01
C VAL A 18 8.82 6.68 10.04
N GLY A 19 8.11 6.10 11.01
CA GLY A 19 7.37 6.82 12.04
C GLY A 19 5.97 7.28 11.60
N LEU A 20 5.60 7.09 10.32
CA LEU A 20 4.26 7.44 9.84
C LEU A 20 3.30 6.25 9.91
N PRO A 21 2.02 6.48 10.27
CA PRO A 21 0.99 5.44 10.20
C PRO A 21 0.60 5.17 8.75
N LEU A 22 0.42 3.89 8.40
CA LEU A 22 -0.46 3.50 7.30
C LEU A 22 -1.86 4.00 7.67
N SER A 23 -2.38 4.97 6.91
CA SER A 23 -3.54 5.76 7.31
C SER A 23 -4.77 5.46 6.49
N ILE A 24 -4.61 5.14 5.20
CA ILE A 24 -5.72 4.83 4.31
C ILE A 24 -5.30 3.68 3.40
N ALA A 25 -6.21 2.75 3.14
CA ALA A 25 -6.12 1.81 2.03
C ALA A 25 -7.35 1.97 1.11
N ARG A 26 -7.11 2.06 -0.20
CA ARG A 26 -8.18 2.20 -1.21
C ARG A 26 -7.82 1.50 -2.51
N ASP A 27 -8.82 1.26 -3.34
CA ASP A 27 -8.64 0.73 -4.70
C ASP A 27 -8.90 1.83 -5.73
N VAL A 28 -8.03 1.93 -6.74
CA VAL A 28 -8.19 2.86 -7.86
C VAL A 28 -7.88 2.12 -9.15
N ALA A 29 -8.88 1.91 -10.02
CA ALA A 29 -8.71 1.25 -11.32
C ALA A 29 -7.96 -0.10 -11.27
N GLY A 30 -8.16 -0.89 -10.20
CA GLY A 30 -7.49 -2.19 -10.02
C GLY A 30 -6.19 -2.14 -9.19
N MET A 31 -5.63 -0.95 -9.00
CA MET A 31 -4.43 -0.71 -8.18
C MET A 31 -4.79 -0.60 -6.70
N LYS A 32 -3.93 -1.16 -5.83
CA LYS A 32 -4.01 -0.90 -4.39
C LYS A 32 -3.24 0.37 -4.04
N VAL A 33 -3.87 1.27 -3.30
CA VAL A 33 -3.22 2.50 -2.81
C VAL A 33 -3.15 2.50 -1.30
N PHE A 34 -1.94 2.64 -0.76
CA PHE A 34 -1.65 2.76 0.66
C PHE A 34 -1.15 4.17 0.96
N HIS A 35 -1.92 4.95 1.73
CA HIS A 35 -1.51 6.28 2.16
C HIS A 35 -0.85 6.24 3.53
N PHE A 36 0.14 7.09 3.73
CA PHE A 36 0.89 7.21 4.99
C PHE A 36 0.88 8.64 5.51
N GLY A 37 0.97 8.78 6.84
CA GLY A 37 1.04 10.07 7.51
C GLY A 37 -0.32 10.74 7.69
N LYS A 38 -0.31 12.03 8.03
CA LYS A 38 -1.54 12.76 8.36
C LYS A 38 -2.53 12.74 7.19
N VAL A 39 -3.78 12.36 7.47
CA VAL A 39 -4.88 12.48 6.52
C VAL A 39 -5.30 13.95 6.40
N VAL A 40 -5.31 14.44 5.16
CA VAL A 40 -5.71 15.81 4.80
C VAL A 40 -6.66 15.78 3.60
N SER A 41 -7.39 16.87 3.37
CA SER A 41 -8.19 17.04 2.15
C SER A 41 -7.30 17.03 0.91
N HIS A 42 -7.74 16.34 -0.14
CA HIS A 42 -7.00 16.30 -1.39
C HIS A 42 -6.93 17.70 -2.04
N PRO A 43 -5.79 18.11 -2.64
CA PRO A 43 -5.64 19.42 -3.28
C PRO A 43 -6.66 19.74 -4.39
N SER A 44 -7.18 18.72 -5.07
CA SER A 44 -8.28 18.85 -6.05
C SER A 44 -9.62 19.28 -5.45
N GLY A 45 -9.73 19.36 -4.11
CA GLY A 45 -10.97 19.64 -3.39
C GLY A 45 -11.92 18.45 -3.28
N ARG A 46 -11.50 17.25 -3.70
CA ARG A 46 -12.32 16.03 -3.63
C ARG A 46 -11.59 14.90 -2.91
N GLY A 47 -12.17 14.44 -1.81
CA GLY A 47 -11.67 13.30 -1.04
C GLY A 47 -10.49 13.64 -0.11
N THR A 48 -9.86 12.58 0.42
CA THR A 48 -8.81 12.64 1.43
C THR A 48 -7.59 11.84 1.02
N VAL A 49 -6.42 12.26 1.49
CA VAL A 49 -5.11 11.65 1.19
C VAL A 49 -4.19 11.74 2.39
N GLY A 50 -3.30 10.76 2.55
CA GLY A 50 -2.15 10.90 3.45
C GLY A 50 -0.99 11.63 2.77
N SER A 51 -0.11 12.23 3.56
CA SER A 51 1.10 12.96 3.10
C SER A 51 1.89 12.25 2.00
N TYR A 52 1.93 10.91 2.07
CA TYR A 52 2.60 10.03 1.12
C TYR A 52 1.66 8.92 0.68
N ALA A 53 1.90 8.34 -0.50
CA ALA A 53 1.19 7.17 -0.97
C ALA A 53 2.09 6.18 -1.71
N LEU A 54 1.75 4.90 -1.58
CA LEU A 54 2.25 3.81 -2.42
C LEU A 54 1.12 3.35 -3.32
N HIS A 55 1.35 3.42 -4.62
CA HIS A 55 0.43 3.05 -5.69
C HIS A 55 0.93 1.72 -6.26
N VAL A 56 0.29 0.60 -5.89
CA VAL A 56 0.85 -0.75 -6.08
C VAL A 56 0.03 -1.55 -7.09
N GLN A 57 0.66 -1.93 -8.20
CA GLN A 57 0.06 -2.65 -9.33
C GLN A 57 0.64 -4.07 -9.48
N CYS A 58 1.78 -4.36 -8.88
CA CYS A 58 2.40 -5.68 -8.82
C CYS A 58 1.92 -6.50 -7.59
N PRO A 59 2.34 -7.77 -7.46
CA PRO A 59 2.10 -8.57 -6.27
C PRO A 59 2.57 -7.88 -4.98
N TRP A 60 1.69 -7.87 -3.98
CA TRP A 60 2.01 -7.43 -2.64
C TRP A 60 1.26 -8.28 -1.62
N ARG A 61 1.71 -8.23 -0.38
CA ARG A 61 1.00 -8.83 0.76
C ARG A 61 1.25 -8.08 2.05
N ILE A 62 0.29 -8.18 2.95
CA ILE A 62 0.45 -7.87 4.37
C ILE A 62 0.53 -9.18 5.13
N VAL A 63 1.55 -9.32 5.97
CA VAL A 63 1.77 -10.48 6.85
C VAL A 63 1.79 -10.03 8.30
N ASP A 64 1.48 -10.94 9.21
CA ASP A 64 1.95 -10.88 10.60
C ASP A 64 3.10 -11.88 10.81
N GLU A 65 3.46 -12.14 12.07
CA GLU A 65 4.51 -13.10 12.43
C GLU A 65 4.22 -14.55 12.00
N LYS A 66 2.97 -14.91 11.70
CA LYS A 66 2.51 -16.29 11.52
C LYS A 66 1.92 -16.57 10.16
N THR A 67 1.25 -15.61 9.54
CA THR A 67 0.46 -15.83 8.32
C THR A 67 0.47 -14.63 7.38
N VAL A 68 0.09 -14.91 6.13
CA VAL A 68 -0.42 -13.88 5.23
C VAL A 68 -1.81 -13.46 5.71
N ILE A 69 -2.01 -12.16 5.90
CA ILE A 69 -3.29 -11.56 6.29
C ILE A 69 -4.12 -11.31 5.05
N THR A 70 -3.50 -10.66 4.05
CA THR A 70 -4.07 -10.45 2.73
C THR A 70 -3.01 -10.07 1.71
N GLY A 71 -3.33 -10.08 0.43
CA GLY A 71 -2.46 -9.64 -0.65
C GLY A 71 -3.18 -9.58 -1.98
N THR A 72 -2.43 -9.41 -3.07
CA THR A 72 -2.99 -9.22 -4.42
C THR A 72 -3.99 -10.31 -4.81
N SER A 73 -3.69 -11.58 -4.51
CA SER A 73 -4.53 -12.72 -4.91
C SER A 73 -5.91 -12.76 -4.24
N ASP A 74 -6.04 -12.23 -3.02
CA ASP A 74 -7.33 -12.20 -2.30
C ASP A 74 -8.36 -11.28 -2.98
N ARG A 75 -7.92 -10.42 -3.91
CA ARG A 75 -8.82 -9.61 -4.74
C ARG A 75 -9.72 -10.47 -5.63
N PHE A 76 -9.27 -11.66 -5.99
CA PHE A 76 -9.97 -12.58 -6.90
C PHE A 76 -10.72 -13.69 -6.16
N LEU A 77 -10.76 -13.63 -4.83
CA LEU A 77 -11.45 -14.61 -4.01
C LEU A 77 -12.71 -13.99 -3.42
N GLU A 78 -13.80 -14.74 -3.44
CA GLU A 78 -15.00 -14.41 -2.70
C GLU A 78 -14.71 -14.46 -1.19
N PRO A 79 -15.38 -13.62 -0.37
CA PRO A 79 -15.40 -13.82 1.07
C PRO A 79 -15.92 -15.22 1.43
N ALA A 80 -15.60 -15.73 2.63
CA ALA A 80 -16.00 -17.08 3.04
C ALA A 80 -17.51 -17.35 2.84
N GLU A 81 -17.84 -18.61 2.52
CA GLU A 81 -19.23 -19.07 2.29
C GLU A 81 -20.20 -18.54 3.36
N GLY A 82 -21.28 -17.90 2.90
CA GLY A 82 -22.32 -17.33 3.76
C GLY A 82 -22.14 -15.85 4.12
N THR A 83 -21.06 -15.20 3.63
CA THR A 83 -20.98 -13.73 3.66
C THR A 83 -21.81 -13.19 2.49
N GLU A 84 -22.86 -12.41 2.76
CA GLU A 84 -23.57 -11.70 1.69
C GLU A 84 -22.62 -10.72 1.00
N VAL A 85 -22.24 -11.02 -0.24
CA VAL A 85 -21.51 -10.09 -1.09
C VAL A 85 -22.53 -9.12 -1.66
N ASN A 86 -22.51 -7.89 -1.16
CA ASN A 86 -23.23 -6.79 -1.78
C ASN A 86 -22.30 -6.12 -2.79
N ASP A 87 -22.59 -6.27 -4.09
CA ASP A 87 -21.83 -5.64 -5.17
C ASP A 87 -21.89 -4.11 -5.15
N ASP A 88 -22.91 -3.53 -4.49
CA ASP A 88 -23.03 -2.09 -4.23
C ASP A 88 -22.29 -1.67 -2.94
N ASP A 89 -21.81 -2.63 -2.13
CA ASP A 89 -21.00 -2.35 -0.94
C ASP A 89 -19.51 -2.44 -1.27
N HIS A 90 -18.89 -1.26 -1.35
CA HIS A 90 -17.44 -1.10 -1.50
C HIS A 90 -16.60 -1.78 -0.40
N LYS A 91 -17.23 -2.36 0.63
CA LYS A 91 -16.56 -3.05 1.74
C LYS A 91 -16.49 -4.57 1.61
N SER A 92 -17.31 -5.21 0.77
CA SER A 92 -17.50 -6.68 0.80
C SER A 92 -17.27 -7.41 -0.51
N GLY A 93 -16.97 -6.72 -1.61
CA GLY A 93 -16.89 -7.32 -2.95
C GLY A 93 -15.83 -8.43 -3.14
N ASN A 94 -14.84 -8.55 -2.26
CA ASN A 94 -13.85 -9.64 -2.29
C ASN A 94 -13.19 -9.83 -0.91
N LEU A 95 -12.47 -10.95 -0.76
CA LEU A 95 -11.77 -11.30 0.47
C LEU A 95 -10.75 -10.22 0.89
N GLN A 96 -10.05 -9.60 -0.07
CA GLN A 96 -9.06 -8.55 0.24
C GLN A 96 -9.72 -7.33 0.91
N LEU A 97 -10.88 -6.88 0.44
CA LEU A 97 -11.61 -5.77 1.05
C LEU A 97 -12.01 -6.08 2.50
N ILE A 98 -12.53 -7.28 2.75
CA ILE A 98 -12.90 -7.74 4.10
C ILE A 98 -11.69 -7.77 5.04
N LYS A 99 -10.54 -8.28 4.56
CA LYS A 99 -9.32 -8.36 5.36
C LYS A 99 -8.74 -6.99 5.66
N ILE A 100 -8.75 -6.07 4.69
CA ILE A 100 -8.31 -4.68 4.88
C ILE A 100 -9.23 -3.95 5.86
N ALA A 101 -10.56 -4.13 5.74
CA ALA A 101 -11.53 -3.56 6.66
C ALA A 101 -11.27 -4.02 8.11
N TYR A 102 -11.05 -5.32 8.30
CA TYR A 102 -10.74 -5.91 9.60
C TYR A 102 -9.42 -5.38 10.18
N LEU A 103 -8.40 -5.21 9.33
CA LEU A 103 -7.09 -4.73 9.74
C LEU A 103 -7.12 -3.26 10.18
N LEU A 104 -7.79 -2.40 9.41
CA LEU A 104 -7.79 -0.95 9.64
C LEU A 104 -8.89 -0.49 10.60
N LYS A 105 -9.97 -1.25 10.75
CA LYS A 105 -11.10 -1.00 11.69
C LYS A 105 -11.85 0.32 11.51
N GLY A 106 -11.51 1.11 10.50
CA GLY A 106 -12.18 2.37 10.18
C GLY A 106 -12.60 2.42 8.72
N TYR A 107 -13.66 3.18 8.46
CA TYR A 107 -14.14 3.44 7.12
C TYR A 107 -14.67 4.87 7.01
N ASP A 108 -14.18 5.59 6.01
CA ASP A 108 -14.68 6.89 5.59
C ASP A 108 -15.70 6.69 4.46
N ALA A 109 -16.97 6.97 4.77
CA ALA A 109 -18.07 6.82 3.81
C ALA A 109 -18.15 7.95 2.78
N GLU A 110 -17.57 9.12 3.06
CA GLU A 110 -17.55 10.22 2.10
C GLU A 110 -16.58 9.93 0.96
N THR A 111 -15.45 9.27 1.27
CA THR A 111 -14.41 8.96 0.28
C THR A 111 -14.36 7.50 -0.14
N ASN A 112 -15.27 6.67 0.39
CA ASN A 112 -15.28 5.21 0.22
C ASN A 112 -13.91 4.59 0.47
N SER A 113 -13.35 4.80 1.66
CA SER A 113 -11.97 4.41 1.95
C SER A 113 -11.83 3.76 3.32
N PHE A 114 -11.02 2.72 3.41
CA PHE A 114 -10.64 2.18 4.70
C PHE A 114 -9.62 3.11 5.34
N VAL A 115 -9.88 3.49 6.58
CA VAL A 115 -9.02 4.38 7.36
C VAL A 115 -8.51 3.64 8.59
N ASN A 116 -7.24 3.82 8.92
CA ASN A 116 -6.66 3.20 10.10
C ASN A 116 -7.21 3.88 11.37
N ALA A 117 -8.09 3.18 12.07
CA ALA A 117 -8.64 3.58 13.36
C ALA A 117 -7.90 2.92 14.55
N THR A 118 -6.73 2.33 14.30
CA THR A 118 -5.90 1.67 15.31
C THR A 118 -4.68 2.54 15.68
N ASP A 119 -4.01 2.19 16.78
CA ASP A 119 -2.70 2.72 17.18
C ASP A 119 -1.53 1.90 16.58
N GLN A 120 -1.84 0.95 15.70
CA GLN A 120 -0.89 0.07 15.04
C GLN A 120 -0.62 0.51 13.59
N LEU A 121 0.22 -0.27 12.89
CA LEU A 121 0.57 -0.07 11.49
C LEU A 121 1.39 1.21 11.24
N VAL A 122 2.17 1.63 12.23
CA VAL A 122 3.19 2.68 12.10
C VAL A 122 4.45 2.07 11.49
N VAL A 123 5.00 2.67 10.44
CA VAL A 123 6.23 2.16 9.81
C VAL A 123 7.40 2.27 10.79
N ILE A 124 8.07 1.14 11.04
CA ILE A 124 9.23 1.03 11.92
C ILE A 124 10.51 1.03 11.08
N THR A 125 10.54 0.24 10.01
CA THR A 125 11.68 0.15 9.10
C THR A 125 11.21 0.00 7.66
N VAL A 126 12.07 0.41 6.74
CA VAL A 126 11.93 0.15 5.30
C VAL A 126 13.21 -0.49 4.83
N ASN A 127 13.07 -1.60 4.09
CA ASN A 127 14.16 -2.20 3.34
C ASN A 127 13.72 -2.36 1.89
N THR A 128 14.65 -2.29 0.96
CA THR A 128 14.39 -2.55 -0.46
C THR A 128 15.27 -3.68 -0.96
N ASP A 129 14.89 -4.29 -2.08
CA ASP A 129 15.74 -5.26 -2.78
C ASP A 129 16.31 -4.70 -4.09
N ASN A 130 17.08 -5.52 -4.79
CA ASN A 130 17.72 -5.14 -6.06
C ASN A 130 16.77 -5.11 -7.27
N TYR A 131 15.51 -5.48 -7.08
CA TYR A 131 14.49 -5.66 -8.10
C TYR A 131 13.31 -4.70 -7.90
N GLY A 132 13.51 -3.62 -7.12
CA GLY A 132 12.48 -2.61 -6.85
C GLY A 132 11.42 -3.06 -5.84
N GLY A 133 11.61 -4.21 -5.19
CA GLY A 133 10.79 -4.65 -4.08
C GLY A 133 11.00 -3.78 -2.85
N ALA A 134 9.95 -3.69 -2.04
CA ALA A 134 9.96 -2.93 -0.79
C ALA A 134 9.34 -3.76 0.33
N ASP A 135 9.94 -3.65 1.52
CA ASP A 135 9.52 -4.36 2.71
C ASP A 135 9.48 -3.39 3.90
N LEU A 136 8.26 -3.04 4.30
CA LEU A 136 7.98 -2.11 5.38
C LEU A 136 7.58 -2.91 6.61
N SER A 137 8.39 -2.87 7.66
CA SER A 137 7.97 -3.38 8.97
C SER A 137 7.10 -2.35 9.66
N LEU A 138 6.00 -2.80 10.24
CA LEU A 138 4.98 -1.95 10.85
C LEU A 138 4.77 -2.35 12.32
N SER A 139 4.37 -1.39 13.15
CA SER A 139 3.96 -1.65 14.54
C SER A 139 2.79 -2.62 14.60
N GLY A 140 2.75 -3.44 15.65
CA GLY A 140 1.81 -4.54 15.80
C GLY A 140 2.30 -5.86 15.20
N GLY A 141 3.56 -5.94 14.77
CA GLY A 141 4.17 -7.15 14.22
C GLY A 141 3.77 -7.42 12.76
N TYR A 142 3.30 -6.39 12.06
CA TYR A 142 2.87 -6.50 10.67
C TYR A 142 3.98 -6.11 9.69
N ARG A 143 3.91 -6.59 8.46
CA ARG A 143 4.77 -6.12 7.37
C ARG A 143 3.99 -5.96 6.09
N LEU A 144 4.23 -4.89 5.35
CA LEU A 144 3.80 -4.72 3.97
C LEU A 144 4.97 -5.06 3.04
N GLN A 145 4.78 -6.03 2.17
CA GLN A 145 5.80 -6.49 1.23
C GLN A 145 5.31 -6.34 -0.20
N ILE A 146 6.13 -5.74 -1.07
CA ILE A 146 5.83 -5.44 -2.48
C ILE A 146 6.88 -6.15 -3.34
N PHE A 147 6.42 -6.88 -4.36
CA PHE A 147 7.23 -7.74 -5.21
C PHE A 147 6.96 -7.42 -6.68
N PRO A 148 7.73 -6.51 -7.31
CA PRO A 148 7.80 -6.44 -8.76
C PRO A 148 8.04 -7.83 -9.36
N ASP A 149 7.16 -8.26 -10.24
CA ASP A 149 7.24 -9.54 -10.95
C ASP A 149 7.16 -9.38 -12.47
N GLY A 150 6.99 -8.14 -12.95
CA GLY A 150 6.99 -7.78 -14.36
C GLY A 150 8.38 -7.43 -14.89
N SER A 151 8.56 -7.57 -16.20
CA SER A 151 9.73 -7.07 -16.94
C SER A 151 9.44 -5.80 -17.75
N LEU A 152 8.17 -5.42 -17.85
CA LEU A 152 7.67 -4.29 -18.63
C LEU A 152 6.52 -3.63 -17.88
N GLY A 153 6.37 -2.32 -18.03
CA GLY A 153 5.28 -1.58 -17.41
C GLY A 153 5.50 -1.34 -15.92
N GLU A 154 4.67 -0.46 -15.37
CA GLU A 154 4.80 0.00 -13.99
C GLU A 154 4.41 -1.09 -13.00
N ASP A 155 5.31 -1.39 -12.08
CA ASP A 155 5.06 -2.28 -10.95
C ASP A 155 4.35 -1.52 -9.82
N TRP A 156 4.91 -0.36 -9.44
CA TRP A 156 4.35 0.51 -8.43
C TRP A 156 5.05 1.87 -8.42
N ARG A 157 4.49 2.85 -7.70
CA ARG A 157 5.14 4.15 -7.48
C ARG A 157 4.96 4.68 -6.06
N PHE A 158 5.94 5.45 -5.61
CA PHE A 158 5.86 6.28 -4.42
C PHE A 158 5.47 7.71 -4.82
N VAL A 159 4.52 8.30 -4.10
CA VAL A 159 3.96 9.62 -4.40
C VAL A 159 3.99 10.48 -3.16
N GLU A 160 4.56 11.68 -3.28
CA GLU A 160 4.37 12.79 -2.34
C GLU A 160 3.30 13.73 -2.91
N ILE A 161 2.28 14.12 -2.12
CA ILE A 161 1.15 14.94 -2.62
C ILE A 161 1.63 16.21 -3.35
N GLN A 162 2.68 16.85 -2.85
CA GLN A 162 3.22 18.11 -3.39
C GLN A 162 4.72 18.00 -3.72
N GLY A 163 5.21 16.79 -3.96
CA GLY A 163 6.64 16.54 -4.06
C GLY A 163 6.98 15.54 -5.15
N ARG A 164 8.04 14.78 -4.88
CA ARG A 164 8.61 13.82 -5.83
C ARG A 164 7.70 12.62 -6.04
N HIS A 165 7.75 12.08 -7.25
CA HIS A 165 7.15 10.80 -7.61
C HIS A 165 8.30 9.88 -8.02
N VAL A 166 8.30 8.65 -7.52
CA VAL A 166 9.32 7.65 -7.86
C VAL A 166 8.60 6.43 -8.40
N VAL A 167 8.87 6.07 -9.64
CA VAL A 167 8.21 4.98 -10.36
C VAL A 167 9.13 3.78 -10.42
N ILE A 168 8.59 2.59 -10.20
CA ILE A 168 9.27 1.32 -10.40
C ILE A 168 8.66 0.67 -11.64
N GLU A 169 9.50 0.42 -12.65
CA GLU A 169 9.11 -0.20 -13.92
C GLU A 169 10.06 -1.35 -14.25
N GLY A 170 9.52 -2.55 -14.48
CA GLY A 170 10.33 -3.74 -14.75
C GLY A 170 11.37 -4.02 -13.66
N GLY A 171 11.04 -3.71 -12.41
CA GLY A 171 11.93 -3.82 -11.25
C GLY A 171 13.07 -2.78 -11.21
N GLN A 172 13.02 -1.72 -12.01
CA GLN A 172 14.00 -0.63 -12.01
C GLN A 172 13.36 0.70 -11.61
N ILE A 173 14.14 1.56 -10.96
CA ILE A 173 13.65 2.88 -10.53
C ILE A 173 13.76 3.85 -11.70
N GLN A 174 12.67 4.53 -11.98
CA GLN A 174 12.60 5.72 -12.80
C GLN A 174 12.20 6.91 -11.91
N PHE A 175 12.96 7.99 -12.02
CA PHE A 175 12.60 9.26 -11.42
C PHE A 175 11.95 10.09 -12.52
N ASP A 176 10.75 10.62 -12.26
CA ASP A 176 10.18 11.65 -13.11
C ASP A 176 11.07 12.91 -12.97
N GLU A 177 11.64 13.39 -14.08
CA GLU A 177 12.34 14.69 -14.17
C GLU A 177 11.34 15.86 -14.19
#